data_AF-A0A9D1UGE9-F1
#
_entry.id   AF-A0A9D1UGE9-F1
#
_cell.length_a   1.000
_cell.length_b   1.000
_cell.length_c   1.000
_cell.angle_alpha   90.00
_cell.angle_beta   90.00
_cell.angle_gamma   90.00
#
_symmetry.space_group_name_H-M   'P 1'
#
loop_
_entity.id
_entity.type
_entity.pdbx_description
1 polymer ?
#
loop_
_entity_poly.entity_id
_entity_poly.type
_entity_poly.pdbx_seq_one_letter_code
_entity_poly.pdbx_strand_id
1 'polypeptide(L)' 'NMVERIAEGKLSKFFKESTLLSQEYTREAKVTVEAHLKSVDKDLTITAFQRAELGE' A
#
# COMPACT_ATOMS: atom_id res chain seq x y z
N ASN A 1 23.51 -8.11 9.39
CA ASN A 1 24.49 -7.33 8.58
C ASN A 1 23.92 -5.93 8.33
N MET A 2 24.69 -4.83 8.37
CA MET A 2 24.11 -3.47 8.26
C MET A 2 23.38 -3.23 6.93
N VAL A 3 23.90 -3.83 5.85
CA VAL A 3 23.32 -3.77 4.50
C VAL A 3 21.94 -4.42 4.43
N GLU A 4 21.72 -5.54 5.14
CA GLU A 4 20.42 -6.22 5.20
C GLU A 4 19.35 -5.33 5.83
N ARG A 5 19.68 -4.64 6.93
CA ARG A 5 18.75 -3.72 7.60
C ARG A 5 18.37 -2.53 6.72
N ILE A 6 19.29 -2.06 5.89
CA ILE A 6 19.02 -1.00 4.89
C ILE A 6 18.12 -1.53 3.78
N ALA A 7 18.38 -2.74 3.28
CA ALA A 7 17.56 -3.38 2.25
C ALA A 7 16.11 -3.62 2.74
N GLU A 8 15.94 -4.09 3.98
CA GLU A 8 14.64 -4.27 4.62
C GLU A 8 13.87 -2.95 4.74
N GLY A 9 14.53 -1.87 5.14
CA GLY A 9 13.93 -0.53 5.21
C GLY A 9 13.48 -0.01 3.84
N LYS A 10 14.28 -0.26 2.80
CA LYS A 10 13.97 0.15 1.42
C LYS A 10 12.78 -0.63 0.85
N LEU A 11 12.73 -1.94 1.10
CA LEU A 11 11.58 -2.80 0.74
C LEU A 11 10.32 -2.37 1.47
N SER A 12 10.42 -2.11 2.78
CA SER A 12 9.28 -1.63 3.58
C SER A 12 8.72 -0.30 3.06
N LYS A 13 9.60 0.61 2.62
CA LYS A 13 9.19 1.87 1.97
C LYS A 13 8.52 1.62 0.63
N PHE A 14 9.10 0.75 -0.20
CA PHE A 14 8.52 0.36 -1.49
C PHE A 14 7.12 -0.22 -1.34
N PHE A 15 6.89 -1.13 -0.37
CA PHE A 15 5.55 -1.68 -0.13
C PHE A 15 4.55 -0.60 0.26
N LYS A 16 4.94 0.38 1.08
CA LYS A 16 4.05 1.48 1.50
C LYS A 16 3.72 2.47 0.37
N GLU A 17 4.64 2.70 -0.57
CA GLU A 17 4.46 3.72 -1.61
C GLU A 17 4.00 3.15 -2.96
N SER A 18 4.36 1.91 -3.27
CA SER A 18 4.17 1.30 -4.59
C SER A 18 3.12 0.18 -4.62
N THR A 19 2.55 -0.21 -3.48
CA THR A 19 1.46 -1.20 -3.45
C THR A 19 0.16 -0.61 -2.94
N LEU A 20 -0.93 -0.86 -3.69
CA LEU A 20 -2.24 -0.29 -3.41
C LEU A 20 -2.80 -0.68 -2.04
N LEU A 21 -2.50 -1.89 -1.56
CA LEU A 21 -3.05 -2.45 -0.32
C LEU A 21 -2.33 -1.94 0.94
N SER A 22 -1.01 -1.79 0.88
CA SER A 22 -0.18 -1.40 2.03
C SER A 22 0.03 0.11 2.16
N GLN A 23 -0.45 0.92 1.20
CA GLN A 23 -0.43 2.37 1.29
C GLN A 23 -1.40 2.89 2.36
N GLU A 24 -1.12 4.10 2.85
CA GLU A 24 -2.02 4.84 3.74
C GLU A 24 -3.26 5.32 2.99
N TYR A 25 -4.42 5.14 3.60
CA TYR A 25 -5.68 5.56 2.99
C TYR A 25 -5.84 7.07 3.05
N THR A 26 -5.95 7.73 1.89
CA THR A 26 -5.93 9.20 1.76
C THR A 26 -7.09 9.90 2.48
N ARG A 27 -8.21 9.21 2.72
CA ARG A 27 -9.37 9.78 3.44
C ARG A 27 -9.27 9.63 4.96
N GLU A 28 -8.49 8.66 5.44
CA GLU A 28 -8.30 8.40 6.86
C GLU A 28 -6.85 7.99 7.09
N ALA A 29 -6.00 8.99 7.36
CA ALA A 29 -4.54 8.88 7.43
C ALA A 29 -4.00 8.08 8.65
N LYS A 30 -4.70 7.02 9.05
CA LYS A 30 -4.33 6.12 10.15
C LYS A 30 -4.53 4.64 9.83
N VAL A 31 -5.16 4.32 8.70
CA VAL A 31 -5.43 2.95 8.25
C VAL A 31 -4.85 2.73 6.87
N THR A 32 -4.39 1.50 6.60
CA THR A 32 -4.04 1.10 5.24
C THR A 32 -5.29 0.83 4.42
N VAL A 33 -5.18 0.85 3.09
CA VAL A 33 -6.29 0.48 2.21
C VAL A 33 -6.78 -0.94 2.50
N GLU A 34 -5.87 -1.88 2.76
CA GLU A 34 -6.22 -3.25 3.17
C GLU A 34 -7.02 -3.29 4.48
N ALA A 35 -6.60 -2.53 5.50
CA ALA A 35 -7.29 -2.49 6.78
C ALA A 35 -8.69 -1.87 6.66
N HIS A 36 -8.85 -0.89 5.76
CA HIS A 36 -10.15 -0.31 5.44
C HIS A 36 -11.05 -1.32 4.71
N LEU A 37 -10.54 -2.05 3.72
CA LEU A 37 -11.33 -3.08 3.01
C LEU A 37 -11.82 -4.15 3.98
N LYS A 38 -10.94 -4.63 4.86
CA LYS A 38 -11.25 -5.64 5.89
C LYS A 38 -12.23 -5.16 6.97
N SER A 39 -12.31 -3.86 7.22
CA SER A 39 -13.28 -3.32 8.18
C SER A 39 -14.70 -3.25 7.61
N VAL A 40 -14.83 -3.19 6.28
CA VAL A 40 -16.10 -3.29 5.57
C VAL A 40 -16.51 -4.75 5.39
N ASP A 41 -15.61 -5.59 4.89
CA ASP A 41 -15.82 -7.02 4.70
C ASP A 41 -14.46 -7.75 4.73
N LYS A 42 -14.38 -8.86 5.47
CA LYS A 42 -13.13 -9.60 5.69
C LYS A 42 -12.56 -10.23 4.41
N ASP A 43 -13.42 -10.55 3.45
CA ASP A 43 -13.03 -11.22 2.20
C ASP A 43 -12.87 -10.24 1.03
N LEU A 44 -13.13 -8.96 1.26
CA LEU A 44 -13.06 -7.93 0.22
C LEU A 44 -11.60 -7.58 -0.12
N THR A 45 -11.25 -7.78 -1.38
CA THR A 45 -9.92 -7.46 -1.92
C THR A 45 -10.02 -6.80 -3.29
N ILE A 46 -9.00 -6.04 -3.66
CA ILE A 46 -8.91 -5.39 -4.97
C ILE A 46 -8.22 -6.35 -5.92
N THR A 47 -8.91 -6.74 -6.99
CA THR A 47 -8.39 -7.66 -8.01
C THR A 47 -7.55 -6.97 -9.07
N ALA A 48 -7.90 -5.72 -9.42
CA ALA A 48 -7.18 -4.90 -10.38
C ALA A 48 -7.45 -3.42 -10.15
N PHE A 49 -6.47 -2.57 -10.49
CA PHE A 49 -6.64 -1.12 -10.58
C PHE A 49 -5.83 -0.59 -11.76
N GLN A 50 -6.28 0.52 -12.34
CA GLN A 50 -5.56 1.26 -13.38
C GLN A 50 -5.51 2.73 -12.99
N ARG A 51 -4.31 3.32 -13.03
CA ARG A 51 -4.10 4.76 -12.85
C ARG A 51 -3.72 5.34 -14.21
N ALA A 52 -4.40 6.40 -14.62
CA ALA A 52 -4.06 7.19 -15.80
C ALA A 52 -3.74 8.63 -15.36
N GLU A 53 -2.70 9.22 -15.92
CA GLU A 53 -2.26 10.59 -15.66
C GLU A 53 -2.03 11.29 -17.00
N LEU A 54 -2.47 12.54 -17.12
CA LEU A 54 -2.42 13.26 -18.40
C LEU A 54 -0.98 13.73 -18.65
N GLY A 55 -0.28 13.10 -19.61
CA GLY A 55 1.12 13.43 -19.94
C GLY A 55 2.12 12.28 -19.82
N GLU A 56 1.67 11.09 -19.39
CA GLU A 56 2.29 9.80 -19.68
C GLU A 56 1.46 9.01 -20.72
#